data_AF-A0AAW9PZH1-F1
#
_entry.id   AF-A0AAW9PZH1-F1
#
_cell.length_a   1.000
_cell.length_b   1.000
_cell.length_c   1.000
_cell.angle_alpha   90.00
_cell.angle_beta   90.00
_cell.angle_gamma   90.00
#
_symmetry.space_group_name_H-M   'P 1'
#
loop_
_entity.id
_entity.type
_entity.pdbx_description
1 polymer ?
#
loop_
_entity_poly.entity_id
_entity_poly.type
_entity_poly.pdbx_seq_one_letter_code
_entity_poly.pdbx_strand_id
1 'polypeptide(L)'
;LGAVIEASDVRPSVKEQVESLGAKFIDVPYETAEEKEAAEGVGGYARPMPQGWLDRQKTEVAKRVAQADVVITTALIPGRAAPVLVTEEMVMAMKPGSVIVDLAAGKGPAASEGSPAGGNCPLTEAGRTVVKHGVTLVGETNLPALVAADSSSLYARNVLDFLKLV
;
A
#
# COMPACT_ATOMS: atom_id res chain seq x y z
N LEU A 1 5.32 18.40 0.99
CA LEU A 1 5.15 18.60 2.46
C LEU A 1 6.47 18.47 3.25
N GLY A 2 7.62 18.21 2.62
CA GLY A 2 8.92 18.19 3.32
C GLY A 2 9.19 16.95 4.18
N ALA A 3 8.35 15.91 4.08
CA ALA A 3 8.55 14.66 4.79
C ALA A 3 9.67 13.82 4.16
N VAL A 4 10.34 13.01 4.98
CA VAL A 4 11.24 11.95 4.52
C VAL A 4 10.38 10.76 4.12
N ILE A 5 10.47 10.35 2.85
CA ILE A 5 9.63 9.28 2.29
C ILE A 5 10.46 8.03 2.05
N GLU A 6 10.00 6.91 2.59
CA GLU A 6 10.47 5.57 2.23
C GLU A 6 9.32 4.79 1.58
N ALA A 7 9.58 4.00 0.54
CA ALA A 7 8.57 3.23 -0.17
C ALA A 7 9.03 1.80 -0.47
N SER A 8 8.09 0.85 -0.42
CA SER A 8 8.29 -0.54 -0.82
C SER A 8 7.27 -0.93 -1.89
N ASP A 9 7.70 -1.69 -2.88
CA ASP A 9 6.86 -2.32 -3.88
C ASP A 9 7.53 -3.64 -4.28
N VAL A 10 6.74 -4.63 -4.69
CA VAL A 10 7.24 -5.94 -5.13
C VAL A 10 7.89 -5.88 -6.52
N ARG A 11 7.64 -4.81 -7.29
CA ARG A 11 8.14 -4.64 -8.67
C ARG A 11 9.46 -3.87 -8.66
N PRO A 12 10.57 -4.48 -9.10
CA PRO A 12 11.86 -3.78 -9.06
C PRO A 12 11.93 -2.57 -10.00
N SER A 13 11.16 -2.59 -11.10
CA SER A 13 11.08 -1.49 -12.06
C SER A 13 10.56 -0.17 -11.49
N VAL A 14 9.92 -0.17 -10.32
CA VAL A 14 9.42 1.06 -9.70
C VAL A 14 10.47 1.77 -8.84
N LYS A 15 11.61 1.13 -8.56
CA LYS A 15 12.68 1.73 -7.74
C LYS A 15 13.12 3.08 -8.32
N GLU A 16 13.41 3.13 -9.61
CA GLU A 16 13.82 4.37 -10.28
C GLU A 16 12.71 5.43 -10.25
N GLN A 17 11.44 5.03 -10.32
CA GLN A 17 10.31 5.97 -10.22
C GLN A 17 10.23 6.58 -8.83
N VAL A 18 10.37 5.77 -7.78
CA VAL A 18 10.40 6.23 -6.38
C VAL A 18 11.55 7.20 -6.14
N GLU A 19 12.76 6.84 -6.58
CA GLU A 19 13.96 7.67 -6.39
C GLU A 19 13.89 8.96 -7.20
N SER A 20 13.30 8.95 -8.41
CA SER A 20 13.11 10.16 -9.23
C SER A 20 12.21 11.21 -8.57
N LEU A 21 11.32 10.79 -7.66
CA LEU A 21 10.45 11.66 -6.87
C LEU A 21 11.09 12.10 -5.54
N GLY A 22 12.34 11.72 -5.28
CA GLY A 22 13.10 12.07 -4.08
C GLY A 22 12.80 11.21 -2.85
N ALA A 23 12.10 10.09 -3.02
CA ALA A 23 11.87 9.10 -1.96
C ALA A 23 12.97 8.03 -1.97
N LYS A 24 13.17 7.36 -0.83
CA LYS A 24 14.11 6.25 -0.71
C LYS A 24 13.36 4.92 -0.88
N PHE A 25 13.86 4.06 -1.76
CA PHE A 25 13.30 2.71 -1.89
C PHE A 25 13.78 1.82 -0.74
N ILE A 26 12.88 1.00 -0.19
CA ILE A 26 13.21 0.01 0.84
C ILE A 26 13.84 -1.20 0.13
N ASP A 27 15.17 -1.17 0.03
CA ASP A 27 15.95 -2.24 -0.60
C ASP A 27 15.90 -3.54 0.20
N VAL A 28 15.68 -4.65 -0.52
CA VAL A 28 15.67 -6.01 0.01
C VAL A 28 16.67 -6.84 -0.79
N PRO A 29 17.68 -7.45 -0.14
CA PRO A 29 18.72 -8.17 -0.85
C PRO A 29 18.17 -9.41 -1.59
N TYR A 30 18.68 -9.60 -2.81
CA TYR A 30 18.50 -10.83 -3.58
C TYR A 30 19.58 -11.83 -3.19
N GLU A 31 19.16 -12.99 -2.70
CA GLU A 31 20.04 -14.04 -2.20
C GLU A 31 20.17 -15.20 -3.19
N THR A 32 19.20 -15.37 -4.11
CA THR A 32 19.21 -16.48 -5.09
C THR A 32 19.24 -15.97 -6.54
N ALA A 33 19.65 -16.84 -7.47
CA ALA A 33 19.61 -16.54 -8.90
C ALA A 33 18.17 -16.37 -9.40
N GLU A 34 17.24 -17.20 -8.91
CA GLU A 34 15.82 -17.11 -9.22
C GLU A 34 15.22 -15.75 -8.83
N GLU A 35 15.61 -15.20 -7.68
CA GLU A 35 15.16 -13.87 -7.25
C GLU A 35 15.71 -12.75 -8.15
N LYS A 36 16.96 -12.87 -8.61
CA LYS A 36 17.56 -11.91 -9.54
C LYS A 36 16.87 -11.95 -10.91
N GLU A 37 16.62 -13.15 -11.43
CA GLU A 37 15.90 -13.33 -12.69
C GLU A 37 14.44 -12.83 -12.61
N ALA A 38 13.75 -13.09 -11.49
CA ALA A 38 12.41 -12.59 -11.25
C ALA A 38 12.39 -11.04 -11.22
N ALA A 39 13.46 -10.44 -10.70
CA ALA A 39 13.58 -9.00 -10.56
C ALA A 39 13.85 -8.26 -11.87
N GLU A 40 14.60 -8.86 -12.79
CA GLU A 40 14.89 -8.28 -14.11
C GLU A 40 13.61 -8.24 -15.00
N GLY A 41 12.72 -9.22 -14.83
CA GLY A 41 11.44 -9.28 -15.53
C GLY A 41 11.56 -9.34 -17.07
N VAL A 42 10.42 -9.48 -17.75
CA VAL A 42 10.37 -9.40 -19.23
C VAL A 42 9.22 -8.47 -19.61
N GLY A 43 9.51 -7.40 -20.36
CA GLY A 43 8.46 -6.54 -20.94
C GLY A 43 7.74 -5.59 -19.97
N GLY A 44 8.36 -5.19 -18.86
CA GLY A 44 7.80 -4.19 -17.94
C GLY A 44 6.73 -4.67 -16.96
N TYR A 45 6.37 -5.97 -17.00
CA TYR A 45 5.55 -6.62 -15.98
C TYR A 45 6.41 -7.56 -15.13
N ALA A 46 6.44 -7.33 -13.81
CA ALA A 46 7.24 -8.14 -12.90
C ALA A 46 6.68 -9.57 -12.78
N ARG A 47 7.56 -10.57 -12.80
CA ARG A 47 7.20 -11.91 -12.32
C ARG A 47 6.92 -11.84 -10.82
N PRO A 48 6.01 -12.67 -10.27
CA PRO A 48 5.83 -12.76 -8.83
C PRO A 48 7.17 -13.10 -8.16
N MET A 49 7.54 -12.32 -7.13
CA MET A 49 8.78 -12.55 -6.40
C MET A 49 8.70 -13.85 -5.59
N PRO A 50 9.80 -14.62 -5.47
CA PRO A 50 9.85 -15.83 -4.64
C PRO A 50 9.51 -15.56 -3.16
N GLN A 51 8.98 -16.58 -2.48
CA GLN A 51 8.51 -16.46 -1.09
C GLN A 51 9.60 -15.99 -0.13
N GLY A 52 10.83 -16.50 -0.26
CA GLY A 52 11.96 -16.10 0.58
C GLY A 52 12.24 -14.60 0.52
N TRP A 53 12.21 -14.01 -0.68
CA TRP A 53 12.36 -12.57 -0.86
C TRP A 53 11.18 -11.78 -0.27
N LEU A 54 9.94 -12.25 -0.46
CA LEU A 54 8.76 -11.62 0.14
C LEU A 54 8.82 -11.59 1.67
N ASP A 55 9.35 -12.63 2.30
CA ASP A 55 9.49 -12.70 3.76
C ASP A 55 10.60 -11.78 4.28
N ARG A 56 11.71 -11.66 3.55
CA ARG A 56 12.74 -10.64 3.85
C ARG A 56 12.19 -9.22 3.66
N GLN A 57 11.40 -8.99 2.61
CA GLN A 57 10.75 -7.70 2.38
C GLN A 57 9.81 -7.32 3.54
N LYS A 58 8.95 -8.25 3.98
CA LYS A 58 8.08 -8.01 5.15
C LYS A 58 8.89 -7.62 6.38
N THR A 59 10.04 -8.26 6.60
CA THR A 59 10.93 -7.96 7.72
C THR A 59 11.51 -6.54 7.64
N GLU A 60 11.98 -6.12 6.46
CA GLU A 60 12.48 -4.75 6.27
C GLU A 60 11.36 -3.72 6.39
N VAL A 61 10.21 -3.96 5.77
CA VAL A 61 9.03 -3.09 5.87
C VAL A 61 8.59 -2.93 7.34
N ALA A 62 8.54 -4.01 8.11
CA ALA A 62 8.18 -3.96 9.54
C ALA A 62 9.06 -2.98 10.33
N LYS A 63 10.38 -2.99 10.08
CA LYS A 63 11.33 -2.07 10.73
C LYS A 63 11.01 -0.61 10.40
N ARG A 64 10.62 -0.32 9.15
CA ARG A 64 10.30 1.06 8.71
C ARG A 64 8.94 1.49 9.22
N VAL A 65 7.94 0.61 9.22
CA VAL A 65 6.61 0.88 9.79
C VAL A 65 6.71 1.27 11.26
N ALA A 66 7.50 0.54 12.07
CA ALA A 66 7.69 0.87 13.48
C ALA A 66 8.32 2.26 13.72
N GLN A 67 9.14 2.74 12.77
CA GLN A 67 9.82 4.05 12.86
C GLN A 67 8.99 5.19 12.27
N ALA A 68 8.03 4.88 11.40
CA ALA A 68 7.25 5.84 10.63
C ALA A 68 6.21 6.57 11.49
N ASP A 69 6.06 7.87 11.23
CA ASP A 69 4.99 8.68 11.80
C ASP A 69 3.69 8.57 10.97
N VAL A 70 3.82 8.31 9.66
CA VAL A 70 2.71 8.08 8.73
C VAL A 70 3.01 6.88 7.81
N VAL A 71 2.06 5.97 7.66
CA VAL A 71 2.11 4.86 6.71
C VAL A 71 0.91 4.93 5.77
N ILE A 72 1.14 4.79 4.47
CA ILE A 72 0.08 4.76 3.45
C ILE A 72 0.15 3.42 2.73
N THR A 73 -0.91 2.63 2.79
CA THR A 73 -0.98 1.32 2.13
C THR A 73 -1.91 1.35 0.93
N THR A 74 -1.48 0.79 -0.20
CA THR A 74 -2.17 0.93 -1.50
C THR A 74 -2.29 -0.36 -2.29
N ALA A 75 -1.85 -1.50 -1.73
CA ALA A 75 -1.76 -2.74 -2.48
C ALA A 75 -3.15 -3.35 -2.68
N LEU A 76 -3.60 -3.41 -3.93
CA LEU A 76 -4.86 -4.02 -4.30
C LEU A 76 -4.68 -4.85 -5.58
N ILE A 77 -5.17 -6.08 -5.55
CA ILE A 77 -5.19 -6.97 -6.73
C ILE A 77 -6.66 -7.15 -7.13
N PRO A 78 -7.05 -6.75 -8.36
CA PRO A 78 -8.42 -6.93 -8.83
C PRO A 78 -8.91 -8.37 -8.67
N GLY A 79 -10.11 -8.54 -8.10
CA GLY A 79 -10.72 -9.86 -7.88
C GLY A 79 -10.15 -10.67 -6.72
N ARG A 80 -9.21 -10.13 -5.94
CA ARG A 80 -8.67 -10.77 -4.73
C ARG A 80 -8.84 -9.87 -3.51
N ALA A 81 -8.86 -10.48 -2.33
CA ALA A 81 -8.75 -9.73 -1.09
C ALA A 81 -7.41 -8.98 -1.04
N ALA A 82 -7.42 -7.78 -0.45
CA ALA A 82 -6.22 -7.01 -0.21
C ALA A 82 -5.24 -7.82 0.67
N PRO A 83 -3.94 -7.87 0.32
CA PRO A 83 -2.96 -8.57 1.15
C PRO A 83 -2.74 -7.81 2.46
N VAL A 84 -2.53 -8.53 3.55
CA VAL A 84 -2.09 -7.93 4.81
C VAL A 84 -0.63 -7.52 4.67
N LEU A 85 -0.37 -6.21 4.72
CA LEU A 85 0.97 -5.62 4.67
C LEU A 85 1.41 -5.07 6.02
N VAL A 86 0.47 -4.53 6.79
CA VAL A 86 0.71 -3.98 8.13
C VAL A 86 -0.07 -4.83 9.12
N THR A 87 0.65 -5.69 9.85
CA THR A 87 0.02 -6.55 10.87
C THR A 87 -0.28 -5.77 12.15
N GLU A 88 -1.12 -6.32 13.01
CA GLU A 88 -1.42 -5.70 14.31
C GLU A 88 -0.15 -5.49 15.16
N GLU A 89 0.80 -6.44 15.14
CA GLU A 89 2.08 -6.30 15.83
C GLU A 89 2.90 -5.12 15.30
N MET A 90 2.85 -4.86 13.99
CA MET A 90 3.50 -3.69 13.41
C MET A 90 2.82 -2.40 13.88
N VAL A 91 1.49 -2.37 13.97
CA VAL A 91 0.75 -1.21 14.51
C VAL A 91 1.13 -0.94 15.97
N MET A 92 1.19 -1.99 16.80
CA MET A 92 1.61 -1.87 18.21
C MET A 92 3.05 -1.34 18.37
N ALA A 93 3.92 -1.63 17.39
CA ALA A 93 5.31 -1.17 17.41
C ALA A 93 5.51 0.27 16.93
N MET A 94 4.48 0.91 16.36
CA MET A 94 4.54 2.31 15.97
C MET A 94 4.52 3.24 17.18
N LYS A 95 4.97 4.47 17.00
CA LYS A 95 4.86 5.52 18.02
C LYS A 95 3.38 5.88 18.24
N PRO A 96 2.92 6.11 19.48
CA PRO A 96 1.61 6.70 19.72
C PRO A 96 1.49 8.06 19.03
N GLY A 97 0.35 8.30 18.38
CA GLY A 97 0.10 9.47 17.55
C GLY A 97 0.42 9.27 16.06
N SER A 98 1.06 8.16 15.68
CA SER A 98 1.24 7.80 14.27
C SER A 98 -0.10 7.60 13.55
N VAL A 99 -0.07 7.69 12.21
CA VAL A 99 -1.24 7.54 11.36
C VAL A 99 -1.01 6.47 10.29
N ILE A 100 -2.00 5.61 10.06
CA ILE A 100 -2.08 4.70 8.92
C ILE A 100 -3.23 5.15 8.04
N VAL A 101 -2.99 5.35 6.75
CA VAL A 101 -4.02 5.60 5.74
C VAL A 101 -4.09 4.39 4.82
N ASP A 102 -5.19 3.64 4.92
CA ASP A 102 -5.36 2.38 4.19
C ASP A 102 -6.28 2.57 2.99
N LEU A 103 -5.70 2.73 1.79
CA LEU A 103 -6.46 2.94 0.56
C LEU A 103 -7.18 1.67 0.10
N ALA A 104 -6.85 0.51 0.68
CA ALA A 104 -7.51 -0.75 0.39
C ALA A 104 -8.63 -1.08 1.40
N ALA A 105 -9.05 -0.12 2.23
CA ALA A 105 -10.12 -0.30 3.21
C ALA A 105 -11.39 -0.88 2.57
N GLY A 106 -12.00 -1.85 3.24
CA GLY A 106 -13.17 -2.59 2.76
C GLY A 106 -12.88 -3.65 1.69
N LYS A 107 -11.61 -3.86 1.31
CA LYS A 107 -11.19 -4.89 0.34
C LYS A 107 -10.37 -6.02 0.96
N GLY A 108 -10.02 -5.92 2.24
CA GLY A 108 -9.27 -6.92 2.98
C GLY A 108 -10.16 -7.84 3.85
N PRO A 109 -9.55 -8.84 4.51
CA PRO A 109 -10.24 -9.62 5.54
C PRO A 109 -10.62 -8.73 6.72
N ALA A 110 -11.72 -9.06 7.41
CA ALA A 110 -12.06 -8.43 8.69
C ALA A 110 -11.12 -8.95 9.80
N ALA A 111 -10.77 -8.12 10.79
CA ALA A 111 -9.99 -8.53 11.95
C ALA A 111 -10.68 -9.59 12.82
N SER A 112 -12.01 -9.56 12.86
CA SER A 112 -12.82 -10.50 13.63
C SER A 112 -14.17 -10.71 12.95
N GLU A 113 -14.81 -11.83 13.26
CA GLU A 113 -16.18 -12.08 12.85
C GLU A 113 -17.10 -10.93 13.32
N GLY A 114 -17.88 -10.36 12.41
CA GLY A 114 -18.75 -9.21 12.67
C GLY A 114 -18.11 -7.82 12.59
N SER A 115 -16.79 -7.71 12.41
CA SER A 115 -16.12 -6.44 12.16
C SER A 115 -16.23 -6.02 10.68
N PRO A 116 -16.22 -4.70 10.37
CA PRO A 116 -16.11 -4.23 8.99
C PRO A 116 -14.89 -4.85 8.30
N ALA A 117 -14.99 -5.07 6.98
CA ALA A 117 -13.87 -5.56 6.19
C ALA A 117 -12.68 -4.59 6.28
N GLY A 118 -11.48 -5.14 6.55
CA GLY A 118 -10.24 -4.35 6.65
C GLY A 118 -9.69 -3.97 5.28
N GLY A 119 -8.38 -3.71 5.22
CA GLY A 119 -7.67 -3.43 3.98
C GLY A 119 -6.30 -4.11 3.97
N ASN A 120 -5.24 -3.34 3.73
CA ASN A 120 -3.89 -3.86 3.92
C ASN A 120 -3.49 -3.94 5.40
N CYS A 121 -4.24 -3.30 6.29
CA CYS A 121 -4.17 -3.51 7.73
C CYS A 121 -5.48 -4.17 8.21
N PRO A 122 -5.42 -5.28 8.98
CA PRO A 122 -6.62 -5.95 9.47
C PRO A 122 -7.39 -5.09 10.48
N LEU A 123 -6.70 -4.19 11.20
CA LEU A 123 -7.31 -3.28 12.18
C LEU A 123 -8.07 -2.11 11.53
N THR A 124 -7.93 -1.90 10.22
CA THR A 124 -8.70 -0.90 9.48
C THR A 124 -10.19 -1.23 9.54
N GLU A 125 -11.03 -0.23 9.82
CA GLU A 125 -12.49 -0.37 9.72
C GLU A 125 -12.98 0.44 8.50
N ALA A 126 -13.54 -0.24 7.50
CA ALA A 126 -14.04 0.41 6.28
C ALA A 126 -15.04 1.54 6.57
N GLY A 127 -14.79 2.70 5.96
CA GLY A 127 -15.59 3.92 6.07
C GLY A 127 -15.41 4.65 7.40
N ARG A 128 -14.39 4.31 8.19
CA ARG A 128 -14.19 4.88 9.53
C ARG A 128 -12.74 5.29 9.75
N THR A 129 -12.57 6.30 10.60
CA THR A 129 -11.29 6.61 11.24
C THR A 129 -11.36 6.13 12.68
N VAL A 130 -10.46 5.23 13.05
CA VAL A 130 -10.42 4.61 14.38
C VAL A 130 -9.05 4.74 15.00
N VAL A 131 -8.97 4.72 16.33
CA VAL A 131 -7.70 4.68 17.05
C VAL A 131 -7.53 3.30 17.66
N LYS A 132 -6.42 2.62 17.35
CA LYS A 132 -6.04 1.31 17.92
C LYS A 132 -4.58 1.40 18.34
N HIS A 133 -4.25 0.92 19.54
CA HIS A 133 -2.87 0.92 20.06
C HIS A 133 -2.19 2.30 20.05
N GLY A 134 -2.98 3.39 20.17
CA GLY A 134 -2.46 4.76 20.09
C GLY A 134 -2.16 5.26 18.67
N VAL A 135 -2.41 4.46 17.64
CA VAL A 135 -2.26 4.82 16.21
C VAL A 135 -3.63 5.14 15.62
N THR A 136 -3.71 6.18 14.79
CA THR A 136 -4.93 6.53 14.05
C THR A 136 -4.96 5.78 12.72
N LEU A 137 -6.00 4.99 12.46
CA LEU A 137 -6.21 4.26 11.21
C LEU A 137 -7.35 4.91 10.43
N VAL A 138 -7.04 5.41 9.24
CA VAL A 138 -7.98 6.04 8.31
C VAL A 138 -8.39 5.00 7.26
N GLY A 139 -9.64 4.54 7.33
CA GLY A 139 -10.23 3.55 6.43
C GLY A 139 -11.27 4.11 5.48
N GLU A 140 -11.12 5.35 5.00
CA GLU A 140 -12.07 5.94 4.05
C GLU A 140 -12.11 5.13 2.73
N THR A 141 -13.33 4.82 2.27
CA THR A 141 -13.54 3.94 1.11
C THR A 141 -13.84 4.69 -0.19
N ASN A 142 -14.17 5.99 -0.09
CA ASN A 142 -14.43 6.84 -1.24
C ASN A 142 -13.57 8.12 -1.19
N LEU A 143 -12.25 7.94 -1.09
CA LEU A 143 -11.29 9.06 -1.13
C LEU A 143 -11.47 10.01 -2.33
N PRO A 144 -11.80 9.55 -3.56
CA PRO A 144 -12.06 10.47 -4.67
C PRO A 144 -13.21 11.46 -4.41
N ALA A 145 -14.21 11.09 -3.60
CA ALA A 145 -15.31 12.00 -3.25
C ALA A 145 -14.86 13.12 -2.28
N LEU A 146 -13.74 12.97 -1.58
CA LEU A 146 -13.18 14.04 -0.75
C LEU A 146 -12.50 15.15 -1.59
N VAL A 147 -12.25 14.87 -2.87
CA VAL A 147 -11.74 15.83 -3.87
C VAL A 147 -12.68 15.89 -5.07
N ALA A 148 -13.99 15.98 -4.80
CA ALA A 148 -15.07 15.80 -5.78
C ALA A 148 -14.95 16.68 -7.03
N ALA A 149 -14.49 17.93 -6.91
CA ALA A 149 -14.36 18.83 -8.05
C ALA A 149 -13.36 18.30 -9.09
N ASP A 150 -12.15 17.95 -8.64
CA ASP A 150 -11.08 17.42 -9.50
C ASP A 150 -11.43 16.02 -10.00
N SER A 151 -11.93 15.15 -9.13
CA SER A 151 -12.39 13.80 -9.49
C SER A 151 -13.45 13.82 -10.60
N SER A 152 -14.44 14.72 -10.48
CA SER A 152 -15.51 14.84 -11.48
C SER A 152 -14.98 15.35 -12.81
N SER A 153 -14.08 16.34 -12.80
CA SER A 153 -13.45 16.90 -14.00
C SER A 153 -12.64 15.84 -14.75
N LEU A 154 -11.77 15.11 -14.04
CA LEU A 154 -10.93 14.05 -14.62
C LEU A 154 -11.77 12.88 -15.14
N TYR A 155 -12.80 12.46 -14.39
CA TYR A 155 -13.68 11.38 -14.84
C TYR A 155 -14.49 11.77 -16.08
N ALA A 156 -15.06 12.98 -16.13
CA ALA A 156 -15.77 13.48 -17.30
C ALA A 156 -14.86 13.52 -18.54
N ARG A 157 -13.58 13.89 -18.36
CA ARG A 157 -12.60 13.85 -19.45
C ARG A 157 -12.33 12.43 -19.94
N ASN A 158 -12.17 11.46 -19.04
CA ASN A 158 -12.01 10.06 -19.41
C ASN A 158 -13.20 9.53 -20.23
N VAL A 159 -14.43 9.87 -19.82
CA VAL A 159 -15.64 9.52 -20.58
C VAL A 159 -15.65 10.18 -21.96
N LEU A 160 -15.33 11.47 -22.04
CA LEU A 160 -15.26 12.19 -23.31
C LEU A 160 -14.21 11.57 -24.26
N ASP A 161 -13.04 11.22 -23.76
CA ASP A 161 -11.97 10.63 -24.56
C ASP A 161 -12.30 9.19 -24.98
N PHE A 162 -12.97 8.40 -24.13
CA PHE A 162 -13.49 7.09 -24.49
C PHE A 162 -14.53 7.18 -25.62
N LEU A 163 -15.43 8.16 -25.56
CA LEU A 163 -16.45 8.37 -26.60
C LEU A 163 -15.86 8.75 -27.97
N LYS A 164 -14.61 9.21 -28.04
CA LYS A 164 -13.92 9.46 -29.33
C LYS A 164 -13.43 8.19 -30.01
N LEU A 165 -13.39 7.07 -29.30
CA LEU A 165 -12.92 5.77 -29.81
C LEU A 165 -14.04 4.92 -30.41
N VAL A 166 -15.30 5.32 -30.24
CA VAL A 166 -16.51 4.68 -30.78
C VAL A 166 -17.11 5.54 -31.89
#